data_AF-A0A372GW19-F1
#
_entry.id   AF-A0A372GW19-F1
#
_cell.length_a   1.000
_cell.length_b   1.000
_cell.length_c   1.000
_cell.angle_alpha   90.00
_cell.angle_beta   90.00
_cell.angle_gamma   90.00
#
_symmetry.space_group_name_H-M   'P 1'
#
loop_
_entity.id
_entity.type
_entity.pdbx_description
1 polymer ?
#
loop_
_entity_poly.entity_id
_entity_poly.type
_entity_poly.pdbx_seq_one_letter_code
_entity_poly.pdbx_strand_id
1 'polypeptide(L)'
;MKKFMSYLMFSSLLLAALSFTSCQEEFEELPGEDDQEAILASSSTAQLIKRTSSKDGSYDNIVDGASCFAINFPYVVKVNGLEVNIDAKEDLKLIKQLFNEVEIDDDILEIIFPIQVTLSDYTEITINNKEQLRQKVEECIERGDDDDISCIDFVYPIVVYSFNIDLQQTGNVTVENDMQLRRYFAERGDDDLLSFDFPITLKLYDDTQVSVSNNAELANAIETAKSECDDDDDDELTQERLQEYLVACPWLVNEVIRANVNSTDQYFDYVMNFTEDGNVVMKDRGGNSLMGTWSTGIGENRLLLKLEFEALVDFTLEWPVYDLGDGKIKLYAGEGEKIIMKKACNIIDNTPDTLREILGECSWVIKKVEVNDEELDRLLGYGFNFQAEGVVTLSNESNVSEGTWAITTNAQGRLVMAITMGDEPGVSFEWLLSDLKDKRLKFNIEDEHYELILERVCDDNADDGDVAEIRNIMMGGEWIVANYSDDEVDETENYDPYTFAFQAGLLLQATTGEAEPSYPGLWRIIRDSEGELKFYLNFGLTESLADLSDDWKIVSIDADRLELKDISSDGSMDILVFEKK
;
A
#
# COMPACT_ATOMS: atom_id res chain seq x y z
N MET A 1 -50.04 54.70 21.75
CA MET A 1 -49.17 53.92 22.67
C MET A 1 -49.78 52.57 23.07
N LYS A 2 -51.06 52.46 23.46
CA LYS A 2 -51.68 51.17 23.88
C LYS A 2 -51.64 50.04 22.84
N LYS A 3 -51.82 50.33 21.54
CA LYS A 3 -51.76 49.30 20.49
C LYS A 3 -50.34 48.78 20.22
N PHE A 4 -49.32 49.63 20.37
CA PHE A 4 -47.92 49.26 20.13
C PHE A 4 -47.37 48.35 21.24
N MET A 5 -47.79 48.61 22.49
CA MET A 5 -47.42 47.79 23.65
C MET A 5 -48.06 46.40 23.61
N SER A 6 -49.26 46.28 23.01
CA SER A 6 -49.93 44.99 22.81
C SER A 6 -49.21 44.14 21.76
N TYR A 7 -48.73 44.72 20.66
CA TYR A 7 -47.97 43.99 19.64
C TYR A 7 -46.59 43.54 20.14
N LEU A 8 -45.94 44.35 20.97
CA LEU A 8 -44.68 43.98 21.63
C LEU A 8 -44.85 42.81 22.61
N MET A 9 -45.96 42.77 23.36
CA MET A 9 -46.28 41.62 24.22
C MET A 9 -46.61 40.36 23.43
N PHE A 10 -47.38 40.47 22.34
CA PHE A 10 -47.69 39.30 21.50
C PHE A 10 -46.45 38.77 20.75
N SER A 11 -45.55 39.67 20.31
CA SER A 11 -44.29 39.28 19.68
C SER A 11 -43.33 38.63 20.67
N SER A 12 -43.31 39.06 21.94
CA SER A 12 -42.47 38.40 22.95
C SER A 12 -43.04 37.06 23.40
N LEU A 13 -44.36 36.90 23.44
CA LEU A 13 -45.00 35.59 23.68
C LEU A 13 -44.76 34.61 22.53
N LEU A 14 -44.75 35.09 21.28
CA LEU A 14 -44.48 34.25 20.12
C LEU A 14 -43.01 33.82 20.04
N LEU A 15 -42.06 34.71 20.36
CA LEU A 15 -40.65 34.34 20.49
C LEU A 15 -40.41 33.36 21.64
N ALA A 16 -41.08 33.54 22.79
CA ALA A 16 -40.98 32.61 23.91
C ALA A 16 -41.58 31.23 23.57
N ALA A 17 -42.68 31.17 22.81
CA ALA A 17 -43.27 29.90 22.37
C ALA A 17 -42.40 29.15 21.33
N LEU A 18 -41.67 29.89 20.47
CA LEU A 18 -40.71 29.32 19.52
C LEU A 18 -39.39 28.88 20.18
N SER A 19 -39.18 29.20 21.46
CA SER A 19 -38.01 28.76 22.24
C SER A 19 -38.19 27.38 22.89
N PHE A 20 -39.39 26.78 22.79
CA PHE A 20 -39.71 25.46 23.38
C PHE A 20 -39.87 24.34 22.34
N THR A 21 -39.47 24.57 21.08
CA THR A 21 -39.33 23.51 20.08
C THR A 21 -37.87 23.09 19.97
N SER A 22 -37.29 22.67 21.10
CA SER A 22 -36.15 21.75 21.02
C SER A 22 -36.77 20.40 20.73
N CYS A 23 -36.38 19.77 19.62
CA CYS A 23 -36.54 18.33 19.52
C CYS A 23 -35.58 17.77 20.57
N GLN A 24 -36.11 17.37 21.72
CA GLN A 24 -35.39 16.47 22.59
C GLN A 24 -35.36 15.16 21.81
N GLU A 25 -34.19 14.71 21.36
CA GLU A 25 -34.02 13.30 21.05
C GLU A 25 -34.51 12.53 22.27
N GLU A 26 -35.45 11.63 22.05
CA GLU A 26 -36.07 10.81 23.07
C GLU A 26 -35.03 9.78 23.52
N PHE A 27 -34.05 10.23 24.31
CA PHE A 27 -33.08 9.36 24.96
C PHE A 27 -33.83 8.66 26.09
N GLU A 28 -34.13 7.38 25.89
CA GLU A 28 -34.68 6.53 26.94
C GLU A 28 -33.58 6.38 28.01
N GLU A 29 -33.81 6.89 29.23
CA GLU A 29 -32.84 6.78 30.32
C GLU A 29 -32.53 5.30 30.57
N LEU A 30 -31.23 4.95 30.56
CA LEU A 30 -30.78 3.61 30.92
C LEU A 30 -31.35 3.21 32.30
N PRO A 31 -31.68 1.93 32.53
CA PRO A 31 -32.20 1.48 33.82
C PRO A 31 -31.23 1.88 34.94
N GLY A 32 -31.74 2.46 36.03
CA GLY A 32 -30.92 2.79 37.20
C GLY A 32 -30.41 1.52 37.90
N GLU A 33 -29.37 1.65 38.74
CA GLU A 33 -28.81 0.52 39.54
C GLU A 33 -29.85 -0.25 40.40
N ASP A 34 -31.05 0.30 40.60
CA ASP A 34 -32.11 -0.25 41.46
C ASP A 34 -33.36 -0.71 40.66
N ASP A 35 -33.36 -0.58 39.33
CA ASP A 35 -34.50 -0.93 38.47
C ASP A 35 -34.45 -2.40 38.02
N GLN A 36 -35.11 -3.22 38.84
CA GLN A 36 -35.78 -4.51 38.57
C GLN A 36 -35.31 -5.40 37.39
N GLU A 37 -35.11 -6.67 37.75
CA GLU A 37 -34.52 -7.80 37.01
C GLU A 37 -35.01 -8.09 35.57
N ALA A 38 -36.02 -7.45 35.00
CA ALA A 38 -36.51 -7.75 33.64
C ALA A 38 -36.69 -6.48 32.76
N ILE A 39 -36.37 -6.59 31.48
CA ILE A 39 -36.50 -5.55 30.46
C ILE A 39 -37.66 -5.84 29.50
N LEU A 40 -38.26 -4.80 28.93
CA LEU A 40 -39.19 -4.94 27.80
C LEU A 40 -38.43 -5.35 26.54
N ALA A 41 -39.04 -6.18 25.69
CA ALA A 41 -38.47 -6.55 24.39
C ALA A 41 -38.32 -5.34 23.44
N SER A 42 -39.05 -4.25 23.68
CA SER A 42 -38.93 -2.99 22.96
C SER A 42 -37.93 -2.00 23.57
N SER A 43 -37.32 -2.28 24.73
CA SER A 43 -36.44 -1.33 25.41
C SER A 43 -35.15 -1.07 24.64
N SER A 44 -34.50 0.06 24.92
CA SER A 44 -33.15 0.37 24.44
C SER A 44 -32.16 -0.79 24.68
N THR A 45 -32.16 -1.41 25.87
CA THR A 45 -31.30 -2.58 26.17
C THR A 45 -31.60 -3.77 25.24
N ALA A 46 -32.86 -4.03 24.92
CA ALA A 46 -33.23 -5.08 23.96
C ALA A 46 -32.78 -4.75 22.53
N GLN A 47 -32.74 -3.46 22.16
CA GLN A 47 -32.15 -3.03 20.89
C GLN A 47 -30.64 -3.27 20.88
N LEU A 48 -29.91 -2.91 21.93
CA LEU A 48 -28.48 -3.19 22.05
C LEU A 48 -28.20 -4.68 21.90
N ILE A 49 -28.92 -5.55 22.62
CA ILE A 49 -28.77 -7.01 22.51
C ILE A 49 -29.00 -7.48 21.06
N LYS A 50 -30.01 -6.95 20.35
CA LYS A 50 -30.26 -7.29 18.95
C LYS A 50 -29.13 -6.79 18.04
N ARG A 51 -28.61 -5.58 18.23
CA ARG A 51 -27.52 -5.05 17.41
C ARG A 51 -26.23 -5.85 17.64
N THR A 52 -25.85 -6.08 18.89
CA THR A 52 -24.69 -6.91 19.28
C THR A 52 -24.75 -8.35 18.76
N SER A 53 -25.95 -8.92 18.62
CA SER A 53 -26.11 -10.29 18.09
C SER A 53 -26.42 -10.33 16.59
N SER A 54 -26.29 -9.22 15.86
CA SER A 54 -26.56 -9.21 14.42
C SER A 54 -25.42 -9.88 13.63
N LYS A 55 -25.72 -10.30 12.41
CA LYS A 55 -24.74 -10.93 11.52
C LYS A 55 -23.83 -9.86 10.91
N ASP A 56 -22.58 -9.84 11.36
CA ASP A 56 -21.49 -9.07 10.73
C ASP A 56 -21.09 -9.70 9.37
N GLY A 57 -21.10 -8.86 8.34
CA GLY A 57 -20.70 -9.16 6.96
C GLY A 57 -19.43 -8.46 6.49
N SER A 58 -18.76 -7.67 7.35
CA SER A 58 -17.57 -6.89 6.97
C SER A 58 -16.40 -7.73 6.41
N TYR A 59 -16.35 -9.02 6.74
CA TYR A 59 -15.23 -9.88 6.38
C TYR A 59 -15.09 -10.17 4.88
N ASP A 60 -16.16 -10.03 4.10
CA ASP A 60 -16.16 -10.22 2.64
C ASP A 60 -16.38 -8.94 1.83
N ASN A 61 -16.23 -7.77 2.47
CA ASN A 61 -16.25 -6.45 1.82
C ASN A 61 -15.31 -6.33 0.61
N ILE A 62 -14.24 -7.12 0.54
CA ILE A 62 -13.36 -7.19 -0.64
C ILE A 62 -14.09 -7.66 -1.91
N VAL A 63 -15.21 -8.37 -1.76
CA VAL A 63 -16.00 -8.95 -2.84
C VAL A 63 -17.23 -8.12 -3.17
N ASP A 64 -18.03 -7.72 -2.17
CA ASP A 64 -19.32 -7.03 -2.37
C ASP A 64 -19.34 -5.57 -1.94
N GLY A 65 -18.40 -5.14 -1.10
CA GLY A 65 -18.31 -3.79 -0.57
C GLY A 65 -19.47 -3.40 0.33
N ALA A 66 -20.04 -4.33 1.10
CA ALA A 66 -21.12 -4.04 2.04
C ALA A 66 -21.00 -4.82 3.35
N SER A 67 -20.93 -4.10 4.47
CA SER A 67 -20.73 -4.72 5.79
C SER A 67 -21.99 -5.34 6.41
N CYS A 68 -23.19 -4.93 5.97
CA CYS A 68 -24.47 -5.29 6.61
C CYS A 68 -25.07 -6.65 6.17
N PHE A 69 -24.41 -7.37 5.28
CA PHE A 69 -24.75 -8.74 4.90
C PHE A 69 -23.49 -9.47 4.43
N ALA A 70 -23.53 -10.79 4.41
CA ALA A 70 -22.38 -11.59 3.99
C ALA A 70 -22.78 -12.60 2.89
N ILE A 71 -21.89 -12.84 1.93
CA ILE A 71 -22.09 -13.87 0.92
C ILE A 71 -21.88 -15.26 1.53
N ASN A 72 -22.83 -16.15 1.28
CA ASN A 72 -22.77 -17.53 1.72
C ASN A 72 -21.84 -18.33 0.82
N PHE A 73 -20.80 -18.93 1.42
CA PHE A 73 -19.95 -19.89 0.72
C PHE A 73 -20.73 -21.16 0.31
N PRO A 74 -20.36 -21.80 -0.82
CA PRO A 74 -19.36 -21.38 -1.78
C PRO A 74 -19.92 -20.44 -2.87
N TYR A 75 -19.06 -19.59 -3.43
CA TYR A 75 -19.35 -18.78 -4.62
C TYR A 75 -18.11 -18.63 -5.51
N VAL A 76 -18.30 -18.06 -6.70
CA VAL A 76 -17.23 -17.91 -7.68
C VAL A 76 -17.10 -16.45 -8.09
N VAL A 77 -15.88 -15.96 -8.17
CA VAL A 77 -15.54 -14.63 -8.67
C VAL A 77 -14.58 -14.74 -9.84
N LYS A 78 -14.50 -13.69 -10.65
CA LYS A 78 -13.43 -13.49 -11.62
C LYS A 78 -12.59 -12.30 -11.16
N VAL A 79 -11.32 -12.55 -10.90
CA VAL A 79 -10.34 -11.53 -10.53
C VAL A 79 -9.41 -11.35 -11.73
N ASN A 80 -9.42 -10.16 -12.33
CA ASN A 80 -8.62 -9.82 -13.53
C ASN A 80 -8.82 -10.84 -14.68
N GLY A 81 -10.05 -11.37 -14.77
CA GLY A 81 -10.44 -12.38 -15.77
C GLY A 81 -10.18 -13.85 -15.38
N LEU A 82 -9.44 -14.12 -14.30
CA LEU A 82 -9.20 -15.46 -13.77
C LEU A 82 -10.36 -15.89 -12.85
N GLU A 83 -10.94 -17.06 -13.10
CA GLU A 83 -12.00 -17.63 -12.28
C GLU A 83 -11.44 -18.24 -10.99
N VAL A 84 -11.93 -17.76 -9.84
CA VAL A 84 -11.51 -18.16 -8.50
C VAL A 84 -12.72 -18.68 -7.73
N ASN A 85 -12.62 -19.90 -7.20
CA ASN A 85 -13.62 -20.48 -6.30
C ASN A 85 -13.34 -20.04 -4.88
N ILE A 86 -14.36 -19.51 -4.21
CA ILE A 86 -14.30 -19.10 -2.81
C ILE A 86 -15.19 -20.07 -2.02
N ASP A 87 -14.55 -21.05 -1.37
CA ASP A 87 -15.22 -22.10 -0.61
C ASP A 87 -15.25 -21.79 0.90
N ALA A 88 -14.32 -20.93 1.37
CA ALA A 88 -14.23 -20.49 2.76
C ALA A 88 -13.64 -19.08 2.90
N LYS A 89 -13.67 -18.54 4.13
CA LYS A 89 -13.12 -17.21 4.47
C LYS A 89 -11.63 -17.09 4.15
N GLU A 90 -10.88 -18.18 4.28
CA GLU A 90 -9.45 -18.23 4.00
C GLU A 90 -9.13 -17.95 2.52
N ASP A 91 -10.04 -18.31 1.60
CA ASP A 91 -9.86 -18.14 0.15
C ASP A 91 -9.93 -16.67 -0.26
N LEU A 92 -10.49 -15.78 0.58
CA LEU A 92 -10.48 -14.34 0.35
C LEU A 92 -9.06 -13.76 0.28
N LYS A 93 -8.07 -14.43 0.89
CA LYS A 93 -6.65 -14.03 0.79
C LYS A 93 -6.10 -14.19 -0.62
N LEU A 94 -6.62 -15.14 -1.40
CA LEU A 94 -6.22 -15.35 -2.79
C LEU A 94 -6.63 -14.16 -3.67
N ILE A 95 -7.79 -13.55 -3.40
CA ILE A 95 -8.21 -12.32 -4.11
C ILE A 95 -7.19 -11.20 -3.86
N LYS A 96 -6.77 -10.99 -2.60
CA LYS A 96 -5.75 -10.00 -2.25
C LYS A 96 -4.41 -10.28 -2.94
N GLN A 97 -4.01 -11.55 -3.03
CA GLN A 97 -2.77 -11.94 -3.72
C GLN A 97 -2.84 -11.63 -5.21
N LEU A 98 -3.96 -11.96 -5.86
CA LEU A 98 -4.14 -11.71 -7.29
C LEU A 98 -4.15 -10.22 -7.65
N PHE A 99 -4.75 -9.36 -6.81
CA PHE A 99 -4.64 -7.90 -6.97
C PHE A 99 -3.21 -7.37 -6.77
N ASN A 100 -2.41 -8.03 -5.94
CA ASN A 100 -1.02 -7.61 -5.67
C ASN A 100 -0.01 -8.16 -6.68
N GLU A 101 -0.37 -9.14 -7.51
CA GLU A 101 0.53 -9.77 -8.48
C GLU A 101 0.76 -8.94 -9.76
N VAL A 102 -0.11 -7.97 -10.05
CA VAL A 102 -0.05 -7.16 -11.29
C VAL A 102 -0.23 -5.67 -10.97
N GLU A 103 0.87 -4.93 -10.79
CA GLU A 103 0.84 -3.51 -10.40
C GLU A 103 0.17 -2.53 -11.40
N ILE A 104 -0.25 -3.01 -12.58
CA ILE A 104 -0.65 -2.19 -13.74
C ILE A 104 -2.07 -2.48 -14.24
N ASP A 105 -2.80 -3.44 -13.66
CA ASP A 105 -4.18 -3.69 -14.10
C ASP A 105 -5.22 -2.89 -13.30
N ASP A 106 -6.33 -2.55 -13.96
CA ASP A 106 -7.53 -2.15 -13.26
C ASP A 106 -8.00 -3.41 -12.53
N ASP A 107 -7.82 -3.46 -11.20
CA ASP A 107 -8.31 -4.55 -10.33
C ASP A 107 -9.82 -4.76 -10.57
N ILE A 108 -10.17 -5.72 -11.43
CA ILE A 108 -11.55 -6.01 -11.82
C ILE A 108 -11.97 -7.28 -11.12
N LEU A 109 -12.90 -7.13 -10.18
CA LEU A 109 -13.63 -8.24 -9.56
C LEU A 109 -15.05 -8.34 -10.12
N GLU A 110 -15.39 -9.50 -10.67
CA GLU A 110 -16.75 -9.82 -11.11
C GLU A 110 -17.29 -11.05 -10.38
N ILE A 111 -18.39 -10.90 -9.66
CA ILE A 111 -19.08 -12.03 -9.02
C ILE A 111 -19.88 -12.82 -10.07
N ILE A 112 -19.79 -14.14 -10.03
CA ILE A 112 -20.64 -15.04 -10.84
C ILE A 112 -21.94 -15.30 -10.09
N PHE A 113 -23.03 -14.75 -10.63
CA PHE A 113 -24.38 -14.90 -10.08
C PHE A 113 -25.07 -16.21 -10.56
N PRO A 114 -26.07 -16.71 -9.81
CA PRO A 114 -26.62 -16.16 -8.56
C PRO A 114 -25.76 -16.49 -7.34
N ILE A 115 -25.82 -15.62 -6.33
CA ILE A 115 -25.22 -15.85 -5.00
C ILE A 115 -26.32 -15.86 -3.93
N GLN A 116 -26.07 -16.54 -2.82
CA GLN A 116 -26.87 -16.41 -1.60
C GLN A 116 -26.15 -15.47 -0.63
N VAL A 117 -26.90 -14.61 0.04
CA VAL A 117 -26.37 -13.75 1.10
C VAL A 117 -27.21 -13.92 2.36
N THR A 118 -26.57 -13.75 3.51
CA THR A 118 -27.22 -13.69 4.83
C THR A 118 -27.22 -12.24 5.31
N LEU A 119 -28.39 -11.69 5.58
CA LEU A 119 -28.56 -10.33 6.11
C LEU A 119 -28.25 -10.26 7.62
N SER A 120 -28.12 -9.05 8.16
CA SER A 120 -27.89 -8.77 9.59
C SER A 120 -28.86 -9.48 10.55
N ASP A 121 -30.11 -9.71 10.12
CA ASP A 121 -31.15 -10.43 10.89
C ASP A 121 -31.13 -11.97 10.69
N TYR A 122 -30.09 -12.50 10.04
CA TYR A 122 -29.94 -13.89 9.63
C TYR A 122 -30.98 -14.39 8.64
N THR A 123 -31.68 -13.51 7.93
CA THR A 123 -32.48 -13.94 6.78
C THR A 123 -31.58 -14.19 5.58
N GLU A 124 -31.86 -15.26 4.84
CA GLU A 124 -31.12 -15.61 3.63
C GLU A 124 -31.92 -15.18 2.40
N ILE A 125 -31.26 -14.48 1.48
CA ILE A 125 -31.84 -14.07 0.20
C ILE A 125 -30.94 -14.49 -0.96
N THR A 126 -31.53 -14.64 -2.15
CA THR A 126 -30.79 -14.92 -3.38
C THR A 126 -30.65 -13.64 -4.21
N ILE A 127 -29.42 -13.29 -4.54
CA ILE A 127 -29.08 -12.20 -5.46
C ILE A 127 -28.78 -12.81 -6.82
N ASN A 128 -29.56 -12.43 -7.83
CA ASN A 128 -29.55 -13.08 -9.14
C ASN A 128 -28.64 -12.38 -10.16
N ASN A 129 -28.21 -11.15 -9.89
CA ASN A 129 -27.37 -10.36 -10.79
C ASN A 129 -26.76 -9.14 -10.06
N LYS A 130 -25.79 -8.52 -10.73
CA LYS A 130 -25.06 -7.33 -10.26
C LYS A 130 -25.96 -6.15 -9.88
N GLU A 131 -27.06 -5.92 -10.61
CA GLU A 131 -27.96 -4.80 -10.32
C GLU A 131 -28.74 -5.02 -9.02
N GLN A 132 -29.15 -6.26 -8.72
CA GLN A 132 -29.76 -6.60 -7.44
C GLN A 132 -28.75 -6.46 -6.28
N LEU A 133 -27.49 -6.84 -6.50
CA LEU A 133 -26.44 -6.62 -5.51
C LEU A 133 -26.24 -5.13 -5.24
N ARG A 134 -26.09 -4.32 -6.30
CA ARG A 134 -25.90 -2.87 -6.20
C ARG A 134 -27.02 -2.20 -5.41
N GLN A 135 -28.27 -2.57 -5.66
CA GLN A 135 -29.42 -2.06 -4.89
C GLN A 135 -29.36 -2.45 -3.41
N LYS A 136 -28.86 -3.65 -3.09
CA LYS A 136 -28.67 -4.07 -1.69
C LYS A 136 -27.51 -3.37 -1.01
N VAL A 137 -26.41 -3.15 -1.70
CA VAL A 137 -25.29 -2.33 -1.20
C VAL A 137 -25.75 -0.89 -0.98
N GLU A 138 -26.58 -0.30 -1.86
CA GLU A 138 -27.13 1.05 -1.68
C GLU A 138 -28.09 1.19 -0.48
N GLU A 139 -28.76 0.10 -0.09
CA GLU A 139 -29.57 0.04 1.13
C GLU A 139 -28.70 -0.13 2.39
N CYS A 140 -27.43 -0.53 2.23
CA CYS A 140 -26.44 -0.66 3.29
C CYS A 140 -25.91 0.72 3.67
N ILE A 141 -26.38 1.28 4.77
CA ILE A 141 -25.90 2.57 5.27
C ILE A 141 -24.67 2.30 6.14
N GLU A 142 -23.47 2.42 5.57
CA GLU A 142 -22.19 2.26 6.29
C GLU A 142 -21.78 3.49 7.11
N ARG A 143 -22.61 4.53 7.15
CA ARG A 143 -22.36 5.77 7.90
C ARG A 143 -23.64 6.26 8.58
N GLY A 144 -23.81 5.84 9.82
CA GLY A 144 -24.97 6.10 10.69
C GLY A 144 -24.94 5.15 11.89
N ASP A 145 -26.02 5.09 12.66
CA ASP A 145 -26.28 3.94 13.53
C ASP A 145 -26.24 2.67 12.65
N ASP A 146 -25.09 2.01 12.60
CA ASP A 146 -24.98 0.66 12.09
C ASP A 146 -25.99 -0.24 12.83
N ASP A 147 -26.56 -1.20 12.10
CA ASP A 147 -27.54 -2.10 12.71
C ASP A 147 -26.86 -3.17 13.59
N ASP A 148 -25.53 -3.33 13.51
CA ASP A 148 -24.75 -4.29 14.28
C ASP A 148 -23.69 -3.63 15.17
N ILE A 149 -23.47 -4.17 16.37
CA ILE A 149 -22.41 -3.72 17.28
C ILE A 149 -21.36 -4.83 17.30
N SER A 150 -20.24 -4.63 16.60
CA SER A 150 -19.22 -5.68 16.37
C SER A 150 -18.14 -5.76 17.47
N CYS A 151 -18.08 -4.75 18.34
CA CYS A 151 -16.98 -4.59 19.31
C CYS A 151 -17.10 -5.34 20.62
N ILE A 152 -18.23 -6.00 20.82
CA ILE A 152 -18.50 -6.81 21.98
C ILE A 152 -19.36 -7.99 21.54
N ASP A 153 -19.02 -9.18 21.99
CA ASP A 153 -19.71 -10.41 21.64
C ASP A 153 -20.26 -11.10 22.89
N PHE A 154 -21.39 -11.79 22.73
CA PHE A 154 -21.92 -12.67 23.75
C PHE A 154 -21.13 -13.99 23.83
N VAL A 155 -20.78 -14.42 25.03
CA VAL A 155 -20.22 -15.76 25.25
C VAL A 155 -21.35 -16.75 25.53
N TYR A 156 -21.59 -17.64 24.58
CA TYR A 156 -22.62 -18.67 24.65
C TYR A 156 -22.17 -19.95 25.38
N PRO A 157 -23.11 -20.76 25.90
CA PRO A 157 -24.56 -20.58 25.89
C PRO A 157 -25.10 -19.62 26.95
N ILE A 158 -26.24 -18.99 26.65
CA ILE A 158 -26.92 -18.04 27.56
C ILE A 158 -28.36 -18.49 27.79
N VAL A 159 -28.87 -18.35 29.02
CA VAL A 159 -30.28 -18.63 29.34
C VAL A 159 -31.06 -17.33 29.42
N VAL A 160 -32.17 -17.25 28.67
CA VAL A 160 -33.09 -16.10 28.68
C VAL A 160 -34.40 -16.52 29.36
N TYR A 161 -34.77 -15.80 30.41
CA TYR A 161 -36.04 -15.90 31.12
C TYR A 161 -37.10 -14.99 30.52
N SER A 162 -38.37 -15.41 30.62
CA SER A 162 -39.54 -14.60 30.27
C SER A 162 -40.43 -14.43 31.49
N PHE A 163 -41.10 -13.29 31.61
CA PHE A 163 -41.88 -12.91 32.78
C PHE A 163 -43.28 -12.41 32.38
N ASN A 164 -44.21 -12.47 33.32
CA ASN A 164 -45.48 -11.74 33.22
C ASN A 164 -45.35 -10.34 33.86
N ILE A 165 -46.42 -9.54 33.77
CA ILE A 165 -46.47 -8.17 34.33
C ILE A 165 -46.28 -8.10 35.86
N ASP A 166 -46.45 -9.23 36.58
CA ASP A 166 -46.22 -9.33 38.02
C ASP A 166 -44.77 -9.79 38.33
N LEU A 167 -43.88 -9.77 37.32
CA LEU A 167 -42.48 -10.24 37.37
C LEU A 167 -42.33 -11.71 37.81
N GLN A 168 -43.33 -12.54 37.55
CA GLN A 168 -43.21 -13.99 37.77
C GLN A 168 -42.68 -14.64 36.49
N GLN A 169 -41.64 -15.45 36.63
CA GLN A 169 -41.07 -16.20 35.53
C GLN A 169 -42.13 -17.13 34.91
N THR A 170 -42.32 -17.00 33.60
CA THR A 170 -43.26 -17.78 32.79
C THR A 170 -42.58 -18.85 31.94
N GLY A 171 -41.29 -18.70 31.66
CA GLY A 171 -40.50 -19.67 30.90
C GLY A 171 -39.01 -19.34 30.87
N ASN A 172 -38.23 -20.22 30.23
CA ASN A 172 -36.83 -20.01 29.91
C ASN A 172 -36.48 -20.65 28.56
N VAL A 173 -35.41 -20.15 27.94
CA VAL A 173 -34.78 -20.76 26.76
C VAL A 173 -33.28 -20.69 26.92
N THR A 174 -32.55 -21.65 26.36
CA THR A 174 -31.10 -21.57 26.18
C THR A 174 -30.82 -21.21 24.73
N VAL A 175 -30.04 -20.16 24.51
CA VAL A 175 -29.52 -19.76 23.20
C VAL A 175 -28.04 -20.13 23.10
N GLU A 176 -27.64 -20.65 21.95
CA GLU A 176 -26.31 -21.25 21.71
C GLU A 176 -25.42 -20.39 20.78
N ASN A 177 -25.98 -19.37 20.15
CA ASN A 177 -25.28 -18.44 19.25
C ASN A 177 -26.12 -17.18 18.98
N ASP A 178 -25.49 -16.20 18.34
CA ASP A 178 -26.09 -14.91 17.99
C ASP A 178 -27.35 -15.02 17.15
N MET A 179 -27.39 -15.93 16.17
CA MET A 179 -28.60 -16.18 15.39
C MET A 179 -29.81 -16.52 16.28
N GLN A 180 -29.61 -17.39 17.28
CA GLN A 180 -30.69 -17.78 18.19
C GLN A 180 -31.09 -16.63 19.11
N LEU A 181 -30.13 -15.87 19.64
CA LEU A 181 -30.41 -14.72 20.50
C LEU A 181 -31.14 -13.60 19.73
N ARG A 182 -30.62 -13.22 18.56
CA ARG A 182 -31.17 -12.20 17.66
C ARG A 182 -32.62 -12.47 17.30
N ARG A 183 -32.90 -13.70 16.84
CA ARG A 183 -34.27 -14.13 16.47
C ARG A 183 -35.17 -14.23 17.70
N TYR A 184 -34.65 -14.71 18.83
CA TYR A 184 -35.44 -14.82 20.05
C TYR A 184 -35.99 -13.47 20.51
N PHE A 185 -35.21 -12.40 20.43
CA PHE A 185 -35.67 -11.04 20.74
C PHE A 185 -36.52 -10.43 19.61
N ALA A 186 -36.23 -10.70 18.35
CA ALA A 186 -37.00 -10.17 17.21
C ALA A 186 -38.42 -10.74 17.10
N GLU A 187 -38.65 -11.96 17.60
CA GLU A 187 -39.97 -12.63 17.55
C GLU A 187 -40.90 -12.27 18.72
N ARG A 188 -40.47 -11.39 19.64
CA ARG A 188 -41.21 -11.02 20.85
C ARG A 188 -42.13 -9.83 20.60
N GLY A 189 -43.25 -9.80 21.33
CA GLY A 189 -44.11 -8.62 21.34
C GLY A 189 -43.47 -7.50 22.15
N ASP A 190 -43.74 -6.24 21.80
CA ASP A 190 -43.13 -5.06 22.45
C ASP A 190 -43.27 -5.08 23.99
N ASP A 191 -44.40 -5.57 24.50
CA ASP A 191 -44.73 -5.65 25.92
C ASP A 191 -44.16 -6.90 26.65
N ASP A 192 -43.43 -7.78 25.96
CA ASP A 192 -42.86 -8.99 26.57
C ASP A 192 -41.71 -8.63 27.52
N LEU A 193 -41.72 -9.19 28.73
CA LEU A 193 -40.69 -8.97 29.74
C LEU A 193 -39.67 -10.12 29.73
N LEU A 194 -38.39 -9.78 29.60
CA LEU A 194 -37.27 -10.71 29.42
C LEU A 194 -36.13 -10.40 30.38
N SER A 195 -35.33 -11.41 30.71
CA SER A 195 -34.05 -11.21 31.40
C SER A 195 -33.11 -12.38 31.14
N PHE A 196 -31.86 -12.27 31.57
CA PHE A 196 -30.89 -13.34 31.51
C PHE A 196 -30.71 -14.05 32.85
N ASP A 197 -30.21 -15.27 32.79
CA ASP A 197 -29.63 -15.95 33.95
C ASP A 197 -28.26 -15.36 34.25
N PHE A 198 -28.26 -14.18 34.89
CA PHE A 198 -27.04 -13.50 35.27
C PHE A 198 -26.24 -14.28 36.34
N PRO A 199 -24.90 -14.13 36.38
CA PRO A 199 -24.10 -13.29 35.50
C PRO A 199 -23.88 -13.92 34.11
N ILE A 200 -23.76 -13.08 33.09
CA ILE A 200 -23.35 -13.49 31.74
C ILE A 200 -21.98 -12.92 31.40
N THR A 201 -21.28 -13.57 30.48
CA THR A 201 -19.95 -13.16 30.03
C THR A 201 -20.03 -12.57 28.62
N LEU A 202 -19.36 -11.45 28.45
CA LEU A 202 -19.16 -10.75 27.19
C LEU A 202 -17.68 -10.78 26.85
N LYS A 203 -17.36 -10.76 25.57
CA LYS A 203 -15.99 -10.72 25.04
C LYS A 203 -15.81 -9.43 24.26
N LEU A 204 -14.82 -8.61 24.61
CA LEU A 204 -14.48 -7.38 23.92
C LEU A 204 -13.64 -7.66 22.66
N TYR A 205 -13.48 -6.66 21.80
CA TYR A 205 -12.69 -6.74 20.56
C TYR A 205 -11.23 -7.20 20.80
N ASP A 206 -10.64 -6.84 21.95
CA ASP A 206 -9.27 -7.17 22.34
C ASP A 206 -9.11 -8.58 22.94
N ASP A 207 -10.11 -9.44 22.75
CA ASP A 207 -10.28 -10.77 23.33
C ASP A 207 -10.44 -10.83 24.87
N THR A 208 -10.45 -9.68 25.57
CA THR A 208 -10.71 -9.69 27.01
C THR A 208 -12.18 -10.01 27.31
N GLN A 209 -12.44 -10.53 28.51
CA GLN A 209 -13.79 -10.94 28.91
C GLN A 209 -14.26 -10.11 30.10
N VAL A 210 -15.49 -9.64 30.01
CA VAL A 210 -16.20 -8.91 31.07
C VAL A 210 -17.39 -9.73 31.52
N SER A 211 -17.63 -9.80 32.83
CA SER A 211 -18.82 -10.44 33.39
C SER A 211 -19.76 -9.36 33.90
N VAL A 212 -21.02 -9.42 33.47
CA VAL A 212 -22.08 -8.51 33.90
C VAL A 212 -23.13 -9.27 34.72
N SER A 213 -23.70 -8.62 35.73
CA SER A 213 -24.54 -9.27 36.75
C SER A 213 -26.01 -8.87 36.69
N ASN A 214 -26.39 -7.92 35.81
CA ASN A 214 -27.75 -7.48 35.60
C ASN A 214 -27.89 -6.76 34.24
N ASN A 215 -29.12 -6.42 33.85
CA ASN A 215 -29.41 -5.77 32.56
C ASN A 215 -28.82 -4.35 32.46
N ALA A 216 -28.68 -3.62 33.56
CA ALA A 216 -28.09 -2.28 33.56
C ALA A 216 -26.57 -2.34 33.29
N GLU A 217 -25.87 -3.26 33.95
CA GLU A 217 -24.45 -3.56 33.68
C GLU A 217 -24.24 -4.06 32.25
N LEU A 218 -25.14 -4.89 31.73
CA LEU A 218 -25.11 -5.35 30.34
C LEU A 218 -25.25 -4.18 29.36
N ALA A 219 -26.28 -3.33 29.54
CA ALA A 219 -26.50 -2.17 28.68
C ALA A 219 -25.30 -1.22 28.72
N ASN A 220 -24.78 -0.93 29.92
CA ASN A 220 -23.62 -0.06 30.09
C ASN A 220 -22.35 -0.67 29.47
N ALA A 221 -22.13 -1.98 29.60
CA ALA A 221 -20.98 -2.64 28.98
C ALA A 221 -21.04 -2.59 27.45
N ILE A 222 -22.21 -2.79 26.85
CA ILE A 222 -22.38 -2.70 25.40
C ILE A 222 -22.24 -1.25 24.91
N GLU A 223 -22.86 -0.27 25.57
CA GLU A 223 -22.74 1.15 25.20
C GLU A 223 -21.31 1.67 25.38
N THR A 224 -20.62 1.22 26.43
CA THR A 224 -19.20 1.58 26.62
C THR A 224 -18.34 0.98 25.52
N ALA A 225 -18.51 -0.30 25.20
CA ALA A 225 -17.76 -0.93 24.11
C ALA A 225 -18.11 -0.34 22.74
N LYS A 226 -19.37 0.02 22.52
CA LYS A 226 -19.82 0.75 21.33
C LYS A 226 -19.13 2.11 21.24
N SER A 227 -19.14 2.92 22.31
CA SER A 227 -18.44 4.20 22.34
C SER A 227 -16.94 4.03 22.15
N GLU A 228 -16.30 3.09 22.84
CA GLU A 228 -14.85 2.86 22.73
C GLU A 228 -14.43 2.43 21.32
N CYS A 229 -15.31 1.75 20.58
CA CYS A 229 -15.06 1.38 19.20
C CYS A 229 -15.52 2.37 18.14
N ASP A 230 -16.63 3.09 18.40
CA ASP A 230 -17.02 4.25 17.60
C ASP A 230 -15.97 5.38 17.78
N ASP A 231 -15.25 5.38 18.92
CA ASP A 231 -14.08 6.22 19.21
C ASP A 231 -12.74 5.56 18.80
N ASP A 232 -12.73 4.31 18.32
CA ASP A 232 -11.60 3.68 17.62
C ASP A 232 -11.63 4.10 16.13
N ASP A 233 -11.47 5.42 15.95
CA ASP A 233 -11.09 6.16 14.73
C ASP A 233 -9.74 5.70 14.12
N ASP A 234 -9.19 4.55 14.55
CA ASP A 234 -7.97 3.96 14.03
C ASP A 234 -8.17 3.23 12.69
N ASP A 235 -9.41 3.08 12.21
CA ASP A 235 -9.73 2.70 10.81
C ASP A 235 -10.71 3.64 10.08
N GLU A 236 -11.37 4.59 10.77
CA GLU A 236 -12.11 5.63 10.05
C GLU A 236 -11.15 6.71 9.52
N LEU A 237 -11.17 6.90 8.20
CA LEU A 237 -10.43 7.98 7.58
C LEU A 237 -11.13 9.31 7.90
N THR A 238 -10.79 9.92 9.04
CA THR A 238 -11.26 11.26 9.43
C THR A 238 -10.50 12.36 8.68
N GLN A 239 -11.08 13.57 8.64
CA GLN A 239 -10.43 14.72 8.00
C GLN A 239 -9.07 15.06 8.64
N GLU A 240 -9.00 14.95 9.96
CA GLU A 240 -7.79 15.19 10.76
C GLU A 240 -6.75 14.11 10.50
N ARG A 241 -7.15 12.84 10.50
CA ARG A 241 -6.26 11.72 10.16
C ARG A 241 -5.73 11.79 8.73
N LEU A 242 -6.55 12.19 7.76
CA LEU A 242 -6.09 12.44 6.39
C LEU A 242 -5.04 13.56 6.35
N GLN A 243 -5.25 14.65 7.12
CA GLN A 243 -4.26 15.72 7.21
C GLN A 243 -2.94 15.22 7.81
N GLU A 244 -2.99 14.52 8.95
CA GLU A 244 -1.82 13.91 9.58
C GLU A 244 -1.09 12.95 8.62
N TYR A 245 -1.84 12.11 7.91
CA TYR A 245 -1.27 11.14 6.97
C TYR A 245 -0.60 11.82 5.78
N LEU A 246 -1.17 12.92 5.27
CA LEU A 246 -0.61 13.69 4.16
C LEU A 246 0.67 14.43 4.56
N VAL A 247 0.73 15.02 5.76
CA VAL A 247 1.91 15.78 6.23
C VAL A 247 3.00 14.90 6.84
N ALA A 248 2.69 13.65 7.19
CA ALA A 248 3.65 12.74 7.83
C ALA A 248 4.90 12.49 6.98
N CYS A 249 4.76 12.42 5.65
CA CYS A 249 5.85 12.19 4.71
C CYS A 249 5.54 12.81 3.35
N PRO A 250 6.58 13.06 2.51
CA PRO A 250 6.38 13.34 1.10
C PRO A 250 5.78 12.17 0.33
N TRP A 251 5.25 12.46 -0.85
CA TRP A 251 4.52 11.53 -1.71
C TRP A 251 5.10 11.55 -3.12
N LEU A 252 5.33 10.37 -3.70
CA LEU A 252 5.69 10.22 -5.11
C LEU A 252 4.44 10.06 -5.95
N VAL A 253 4.32 10.86 -7.00
CA VAL A 253 3.28 10.70 -8.01
C VAL A 253 3.56 9.46 -8.84
N ASN A 254 2.62 8.51 -8.83
CA ASN A 254 2.75 7.22 -9.52
C ASN A 254 1.84 7.14 -10.74
N GLU A 255 0.69 7.81 -10.73
CA GLU A 255 -0.23 7.82 -11.87
C GLU A 255 -1.02 9.13 -11.94
N VAL A 256 -1.22 9.67 -13.15
CA VAL A 256 -2.04 10.86 -13.40
C VAL A 256 -2.82 10.71 -14.70
N ILE A 257 -4.15 10.64 -14.59
CA ILE A 257 -5.08 10.74 -15.70
C ILE A 257 -6.07 11.86 -15.40
N ARG A 258 -6.15 12.83 -16.30
CA ARG A 258 -7.09 13.95 -16.19
C ARG A 258 -7.74 14.25 -17.52
N ALA A 259 -9.05 14.52 -17.53
CA ALA A 259 -9.80 14.83 -18.75
C ALA A 259 -9.55 13.81 -19.90
N ASN A 260 -9.46 12.51 -19.57
CA ASN A 260 -9.14 11.41 -20.48
C ASN A 260 -7.74 11.47 -21.14
N VAL A 261 -6.80 12.23 -20.58
CA VAL A 261 -5.39 12.24 -21.00
C VAL A 261 -4.55 11.57 -19.93
N ASN A 262 -3.77 10.55 -20.33
CA ASN A 262 -2.78 9.91 -19.46
C ASN A 262 -1.49 10.76 -19.49
N SER A 263 -1.21 11.45 -18.39
CA SER A 263 -0.01 12.27 -18.20
C SER A 263 0.97 11.62 -17.23
N THR A 264 0.83 10.31 -16.97
CA THR A 264 1.67 9.58 -16.02
C THR A 264 3.15 9.73 -16.36
N ASP A 265 3.56 9.48 -17.60
CA ASP A 265 4.96 9.60 -18.01
C ASP A 265 5.56 10.99 -17.77
N GLN A 266 4.73 12.03 -17.75
CA GLN A 266 5.17 13.40 -17.47
C GLN A 266 5.40 13.64 -15.97
N TYR A 267 4.52 13.12 -15.12
CA TYR A 267 4.50 13.41 -13.69
C TYR A 267 5.03 12.29 -12.80
N PHE A 268 5.33 11.13 -13.38
CA PHE A 268 5.86 9.98 -12.67
C PHE A 268 7.09 10.39 -11.85
N ASP A 269 7.11 9.96 -10.59
CA ASP A 269 8.13 10.26 -9.57
C ASP A 269 8.28 11.74 -9.18
N TYR A 270 7.30 12.61 -9.50
CA TYR A 270 7.27 13.94 -8.91
C TYR A 270 6.99 13.83 -7.41
N VAL A 271 7.69 14.63 -6.60
CA VAL A 271 7.56 14.58 -5.14
C VAL A 271 6.63 15.69 -4.67
N MET A 272 5.53 15.32 -4.03
CA MET A 272 4.58 16.24 -3.40
C MET A 272 4.78 16.22 -1.87
N ASN A 273 5.09 17.39 -1.30
CA ASN A 273 5.26 17.55 0.14
C ASN A 273 4.21 18.50 0.71
N PHE A 274 3.43 18.03 1.68
CA PHE A 274 2.35 18.76 2.32
C PHE A 274 2.82 19.31 3.67
N THR A 275 2.46 20.54 3.98
CA THR A 275 2.76 21.17 5.27
C THR A 275 1.48 21.50 6.04
N GLU A 276 1.57 21.49 7.38
CA GLU A 276 0.44 21.73 8.31
C GLU A 276 -0.27 23.08 8.10
N ASP A 277 0.40 24.06 7.51
CA ASP A 277 -0.15 25.39 7.24
C ASP A 277 -0.98 25.46 5.94
N GLY A 278 -1.22 24.33 5.28
CA GLY A 278 -2.02 24.23 4.05
C GLY A 278 -1.25 24.54 2.77
N ASN A 279 0.09 24.61 2.83
CA ASN A 279 0.93 24.71 1.64
C ASN A 279 1.34 23.31 1.14
N VAL A 280 1.52 23.20 -0.18
CA VAL A 280 2.04 21.98 -0.81
C VAL A 280 3.14 22.36 -1.81
N VAL A 281 4.26 21.66 -1.77
CA VAL A 281 5.38 21.84 -2.70
C VAL A 281 5.47 20.61 -3.57
N MET A 282 5.29 20.78 -4.87
CA MET A 282 5.59 19.76 -5.87
C MET A 282 7.03 19.98 -6.36
N LYS A 283 7.87 18.95 -6.34
CA LYS A 283 9.19 18.94 -6.97
C LYS A 283 9.16 18.02 -8.18
N ASP A 284 9.57 18.55 -9.33
CA ASP A 284 9.78 17.73 -10.52
C ASP A 284 11.07 16.89 -10.42
N ARG A 285 11.27 16.00 -11.41
CA ARG A 285 12.48 15.18 -11.55
C ARG A 285 13.77 15.99 -11.77
N GLY A 286 13.64 17.27 -12.16
CA GLY A 286 14.75 18.22 -12.25
C GLY A 286 15.03 18.96 -10.94
N GLY A 287 14.25 18.73 -9.88
CA GLY A 287 14.34 19.42 -8.60
C GLY A 287 13.69 20.80 -8.56
N ASN A 288 13.02 21.25 -9.64
CA ASN A 288 12.29 22.51 -9.64
C ASN A 288 11.09 22.41 -8.70
N SER A 289 10.92 23.41 -7.84
CA SER A 289 9.82 23.47 -6.90
C SER A 289 8.67 24.34 -7.43
N LEU A 290 7.49 23.76 -7.45
CA LEU A 290 6.22 24.41 -7.80
C LEU A 290 5.36 24.44 -6.53
N MET A 291 4.98 25.63 -6.10
CA MET A 291 4.18 25.82 -4.89
C MET A 291 2.69 25.79 -5.24
N GLY A 292 1.91 25.22 -4.34
CA GLY A 292 0.46 25.23 -4.36
C GLY A 292 -0.08 25.30 -2.94
N THR A 293 -1.41 25.21 -2.84
CA THR A 293 -2.11 25.09 -1.56
C THR A 293 -2.95 23.82 -1.56
N TRP A 294 -3.20 23.30 -0.37
CA TRP A 294 -4.08 22.15 -0.18
C TRP A 294 -5.02 22.39 1.00
N SER A 295 -6.18 21.73 0.95
CA SER A 295 -7.09 21.64 2.08
C SER A 295 -7.88 20.35 1.96
N THR A 296 -8.34 19.83 3.09
CA THR A 296 -9.27 18.70 3.10
C THR A 296 -10.69 19.20 3.34
N GLY A 297 -11.68 18.39 2.97
CA GLY A 297 -13.08 18.66 3.24
C GLY A 297 -13.91 17.39 3.23
N ILE A 298 -15.18 17.51 3.61
CA ILE A 298 -16.15 16.41 3.61
C ILE A 298 -17.09 16.64 2.42
N GLY A 299 -17.10 15.70 1.47
CA GLY A 299 -18.07 15.62 0.39
C GLY A 299 -19.30 14.80 0.81
N GLU A 300 -20.26 14.61 -0.11
CA GLU A 300 -21.52 13.90 0.21
C GLU A 300 -21.29 12.49 0.76
N ASN A 301 -20.34 11.73 0.20
CA ASN A 301 -20.06 10.34 0.61
C ASN A 301 -18.58 10.07 0.96
N ARG A 302 -17.65 11.02 0.82
CA ARG A 302 -16.19 10.78 0.97
C ARG A 302 -15.43 12.03 1.41
N LEU A 303 -14.23 11.84 1.96
CA LEU A 303 -13.28 12.94 2.13
C LEU A 303 -12.79 13.45 0.78
N LEU A 304 -12.55 14.75 0.73
CA LEU A 304 -12.03 15.47 -0.41
C LEU A 304 -10.65 16.01 -0.07
N LEU A 305 -9.69 15.86 -0.98
CA LEU A 305 -8.42 16.57 -1.00
C LEU A 305 -8.47 17.62 -2.11
N LYS A 306 -8.54 18.90 -1.72
CA LYS A 306 -8.41 20.02 -2.63
C LYS A 306 -6.96 20.35 -2.85
N LEU A 307 -6.53 20.37 -4.10
CA LEU A 307 -5.22 20.86 -4.53
C LEU A 307 -5.40 22.09 -5.41
N GLU A 308 -4.55 23.09 -5.23
CA GLU A 308 -4.57 24.31 -6.05
C GLU A 308 -3.14 24.75 -6.38
N PHE A 309 -2.77 24.63 -7.64
CA PHE A 309 -1.50 25.07 -8.21
C PHE A 309 -1.74 26.06 -9.35
N GLU A 310 -0.90 27.11 -9.45
CA GLU A 310 -0.96 28.06 -10.57
C GLU A 310 -0.48 27.44 -11.89
N ALA A 311 0.57 26.60 -11.84
CA ALA A 311 1.24 26.05 -13.01
C ALA A 311 0.91 24.58 -13.30
N LEU A 312 0.42 23.83 -12.30
CA LEU A 312 0.09 22.41 -12.42
C LEU A 312 -1.43 22.23 -12.50
N VAL A 313 -1.99 22.67 -13.63
CA VAL A 313 -3.44 22.60 -13.86
C VAL A 313 -3.96 21.18 -13.71
N ASP A 314 -3.15 20.16 -13.99
CA ASP A 314 -3.54 18.75 -13.92
C ASP A 314 -3.73 18.21 -12.49
N PHE A 315 -3.25 18.93 -11.49
CA PHE A 315 -3.48 18.58 -10.08
C PHE A 315 -4.55 19.47 -9.45
N THR A 316 -4.80 20.66 -10.00
CA THR A 316 -5.75 21.64 -9.45
C THR A 316 -7.21 21.17 -9.56
N LEU A 317 -7.73 20.53 -8.51
CA LEU A 317 -9.10 20.00 -8.42
C LEU A 317 -9.46 19.70 -6.95
N GLU A 318 -10.74 19.46 -6.68
CA GLU A 318 -11.21 18.80 -5.46
C GLU A 318 -11.34 17.30 -5.72
N TRP A 319 -10.42 16.52 -5.16
CA TRP A 319 -10.29 15.09 -5.42
C TRP A 319 -10.95 14.26 -4.33
N PRO A 320 -11.95 13.41 -4.64
CA PRO A 320 -12.42 12.39 -3.71
C PRO A 320 -11.31 11.38 -3.38
N VAL A 321 -11.06 11.19 -2.08
CA VAL A 321 -10.10 10.18 -1.61
C VAL A 321 -10.74 8.80 -1.72
N TYR A 322 -10.12 7.93 -2.52
CA TYR A 322 -10.63 6.59 -2.79
C TYR A 322 -10.09 5.54 -1.84
N ASP A 323 -8.80 5.60 -1.59
CA ASP A 323 -8.06 4.60 -0.82
C ASP A 323 -6.93 5.31 -0.10
N LEU A 324 -6.70 4.93 1.15
CA LEU A 324 -5.60 5.41 1.97
C LEU A 324 -5.10 4.27 2.86
N GLY A 325 -3.94 3.71 2.52
CA GLY A 325 -3.41 2.52 3.18
C GLY A 325 -2.15 2.03 2.49
N ASP A 326 -1.34 1.21 3.18
CA ASP A 326 -0.13 0.59 2.63
C ASP A 326 0.89 1.57 2.00
N GLY A 327 0.91 2.82 2.48
CA GLY A 327 1.75 3.87 1.91
C GLY A 327 1.29 4.29 0.51
N LYS A 328 0.01 4.17 0.17
CA LYS A 328 -0.59 4.61 -1.09
C LYS A 328 -1.80 5.49 -0.80
N ILE A 329 -2.01 6.50 -1.65
CA ILE A 329 -3.25 7.26 -1.71
C ILE A 329 -3.77 7.20 -3.15
N LYS A 330 -5.06 6.86 -3.30
CA LYS A 330 -5.76 6.87 -4.58
C LYS A 330 -6.80 7.98 -4.56
N LEU A 331 -6.79 8.84 -5.57
CA LEU A 331 -7.68 9.97 -5.73
C LEU A 331 -8.45 9.79 -7.04
N TYR A 332 -9.76 9.59 -6.99
CA TYR A 332 -10.58 9.36 -8.18
C TYR A 332 -11.69 10.40 -8.29
N ALA A 333 -11.79 11.03 -9.45
CA ALA A 333 -12.81 12.01 -9.77
C ALA A 333 -13.52 11.65 -11.09
N GLY A 334 -14.79 12.03 -11.21
CA GLY A 334 -15.53 12.11 -12.47
C GLY A 334 -15.28 10.98 -13.49
N GLU A 335 -15.24 11.37 -14.78
CA GLU A 335 -15.15 10.50 -15.97
C GLU A 335 -13.80 9.76 -16.09
N GLY A 336 -13.41 8.96 -15.09
CA GLY A 336 -12.18 8.17 -15.09
C GLY A 336 -10.91 8.97 -14.77
N GLU A 337 -11.03 10.13 -14.13
CA GLU A 337 -9.88 10.92 -13.69
C GLU A 337 -9.26 10.26 -12.44
N LYS A 338 -7.94 10.10 -12.44
CA LYS A 338 -7.22 9.45 -11.35
C LYS A 338 -5.87 10.08 -11.07
N ILE A 339 -5.56 10.21 -9.78
CA ILE A 339 -4.19 10.44 -9.29
C ILE A 339 -3.87 9.35 -8.27
N ILE A 340 -2.73 8.69 -8.43
CA ILE A 340 -2.22 7.72 -7.46
C ILE A 340 -0.86 8.22 -6.99
N MET A 341 -0.67 8.26 -5.67
CA MET A 341 0.62 8.61 -5.07
C MET A 341 1.05 7.55 -4.05
N LYS A 342 2.35 7.33 -3.91
CA LYS A 342 2.95 6.42 -2.93
C LYS A 342 3.76 7.23 -1.91
N LYS A 343 3.75 6.85 -0.63
CA LYS A 343 4.55 7.47 0.44
C LYS A 343 6.02 7.32 0.11
N ALA A 344 6.76 8.41 0.33
CA ALA A 344 8.18 8.49 0.11
C ALA A 344 8.87 9.02 1.37
N CYS A 345 8.62 8.36 2.51
CA CYS A 345 9.18 8.69 3.82
C CYS A 345 10.72 8.58 3.90
N ASN A 346 11.40 8.12 2.86
CA ASN A 346 12.86 8.12 2.81
C ASN A 346 13.42 9.38 2.13
N ILE A 347 12.54 10.27 1.66
CA ILE A 347 12.84 11.55 1.00
C ILE A 347 12.49 12.71 1.95
N ILE A 348 12.79 12.59 3.27
CA ILE A 348 12.23 13.52 4.27
C ILE A 348 12.83 14.93 4.17
N ASP A 349 14.06 15.07 3.70
CA ASP A 349 14.65 16.38 3.42
C ASP A 349 15.77 16.20 2.41
N ASN A 350 15.64 16.80 1.22
CA ASN A 350 16.74 16.84 0.24
C ASN A 350 17.84 17.80 0.71
N THR A 351 18.36 17.58 1.92
CA THR A 351 19.50 18.31 2.48
C THR A 351 20.80 17.60 2.14
N PRO A 352 21.93 18.34 2.10
CA PRO A 352 23.24 17.74 1.91
C PRO A 352 23.60 16.69 2.95
N ASP A 353 23.07 16.79 4.17
CA ASP A 353 23.38 15.88 5.27
C ASP A 353 22.68 14.54 5.08
N THR A 354 21.40 14.54 4.71
CA THR A 354 20.63 13.32 4.42
C THR A 354 21.24 12.50 3.28
N LEU A 355 21.59 13.13 2.15
CA LEU A 355 22.23 12.41 1.05
C LEU A 355 23.62 11.89 1.45
N ARG A 356 24.35 12.60 2.31
CA ARG A 356 25.65 12.14 2.82
C ARG A 356 25.50 10.89 3.68
N GLU A 357 24.48 10.82 4.51
CA GLU A 357 24.16 9.65 5.33
C GLU A 357 23.77 8.45 4.44
N ILE A 358 22.88 8.65 3.47
CA ILE A 358 22.47 7.62 2.50
C ILE A 358 23.68 7.06 1.73
N LEU A 359 24.53 7.94 1.21
CA LEU A 359 25.71 7.52 0.45
C LEU A 359 26.74 6.77 1.30
N GLY A 360 26.86 7.13 2.59
CA GLY A 360 27.82 6.53 3.51
C GLY A 360 27.38 5.24 4.19
N GLU A 361 26.11 4.84 4.06
CA GLU A 361 25.55 3.67 4.73
C GLU A 361 26.00 2.36 4.08
N CYS A 362 25.99 2.30 2.75
CA CYS A 362 26.27 1.09 1.96
C CYS A 362 27.15 1.39 0.74
N SER A 363 27.51 0.34 -0.01
CA SER A 363 28.17 0.51 -1.30
C SER A 363 27.15 0.77 -2.40
N TRP A 364 27.58 1.45 -3.47
CA TRP A 364 26.73 1.85 -4.58
C TRP A 364 27.27 1.29 -5.89
N VAL A 365 26.57 0.35 -6.48
CA VAL A 365 26.96 -0.32 -7.72
C VAL A 365 26.50 0.50 -8.91
N ILE A 366 27.41 0.73 -9.86
CA ILE A 366 27.10 1.40 -11.12
C ILE A 366 26.20 0.49 -11.94
N LYS A 367 24.97 0.95 -12.18
CA LYS A 367 24.06 0.39 -13.18
C LYS A 367 24.29 1.04 -14.54
N LYS A 368 24.53 2.35 -14.58
CA LYS A 368 24.78 3.08 -15.82
C LYS A 368 25.63 4.31 -15.58
N VAL A 369 26.55 4.61 -16.50
CA VAL A 369 27.20 5.93 -16.61
C VAL A 369 27.22 6.34 -18.07
N GLU A 370 26.65 7.49 -18.36
CA GLU A 370 26.64 8.10 -19.69
C GLU A 370 27.29 9.48 -19.60
N VAL A 371 28.21 9.77 -20.52
CA VAL A 371 28.97 11.03 -20.58
C VAL A 371 29.07 11.47 -22.04
N ASN A 372 28.44 12.60 -22.39
CA ASN A 372 28.37 13.11 -23.77
C ASN A 372 27.79 12.10 -24.78
N ASP A 373 26.63 11.51 -24.47
CA ASP A 373 25.97 10.50 -25.32
C ASP A 373 26.80 9.20 -25.52
N GLU A 374 27.85 8.98 -24.71
CA GLU A 374 28.65 7.76 -24.70
C GLU A 374 28.46 7.05 -23.38
N GLU A 375 27.94 5.81 -23.44
CA GLU A 375 27.85 4.94 -22.27
C GLU A 375 29.23 4.35 -21.94
N LEU A 376 29.57 4.34 -20.65
CA LEU A 376 30.85 3.87 -20.16
C LEU A 376 30.72 2.45 -19.58
N ASP A 377 30.30 1.49 -20.40
CA ASP A 377 30.00 0.09 -20.02
C ASP A 377 31.15 -0.60 -19.29
N ARG A 378 32.40 -0.17 -19.55
CA ARG A 378 33.58 -0.66 -18.81
C ARG A 378 33.47 -0.47 -17.29
N LEU A 379 32.62 0.44 -16.82
CA LEU A 379 32.37 0.73 -15.39
C LEU A 379 31.15 0.01 -14.82
N LEU A 380 30.38 -0.69 -15.65
CA LEU A 380 29.20 -1.43 -15.23
C LEU A 380 29.54 -2.40 -14.08
N GLY A 381 28.73 -2.38 -13.01
CA GLY A 381 28.93 -3.26 -11.85
C GLY A 381 30.06 -2.83 -10.89
N TYR A 382 30.84 -1.78 -11.19
CA TYR A 382 31.83 -1.23 -10.26
C TYR A 382 31.12 -0.61 -9.06
N GLY A 383 31.70 -0.74 -7.87
CA GLY A 383 31.14 -0.23 -6.63
C GLY A 383 31.82 1.06 -6.19
N PHE A 384 31.03 2.10 -5.93
CA PHE A 384 31.42 3.23 -5.11
C PHE A 384 31.27 2.91 -3.62
N ASN A 385 32.24 3.34 -2.83
CA ASN A 385 32.13 3.35 -1.37
C ASN A 385 32.51 4.74 -0.87
N PHE A 386 31.52 5.45 -0.31
CA PHE A 386 31.65 6.81 0.18
C PHE A 386 31.96 6.80 1.67
N GLN A 387 33.12 7.33 2.03
CA GLN A 387 33.64 7.32 3.39
C GLN A 387 33.52 8.70 4.03
N ALA A 388 33.65 8.72 5.36
CA ALA A 388 33.77 9.96 6.12
C ALA A 388 34.97 10.81 5.64
N GLU A 389 34.98 12.08 6.00
CA GLU A 389 36.04 13.05 5.63
C GLU A 389 36.17 13.32 4.12
N GLY A 390 35.18 12.89 3.31
CA GLY A 390 35.11 13.20 1.89
C GLY A 390 35.98 12.31 1.00
N VAL A 391 36.31 11.09 1.45
CA VAL A 391 37.03 10.08 0.65
C VAL A 391 36.02 9.16 -0.04
N VAL A 392 36.22 8.87 -1.32
CA VAL A 392 35.42 7.89 -2.07
C VAL A 392 36.33 6.92 -2.78
N THR A 393 35.94 5.65 -2.85
CA THR A 393 36.62 4.65 -3.67
C THR A 393 35.69 4.13 -4.75
N LEU A 394 36.24 3.79 -5.91
CA LEU A 394 35.57 3.09 -7.00
C LEU A 394 36.33 1.80 -7.27
N SER A 395 35.67 0.65 -7.18
CA SER A 395 36.35 -0.63 -7.26
C SER A 395 35.56 -1.71 -8.00
N ASN A 396 36.31 -2.62 -8.64
CA ASN A 396 35.85 -3.90 -9.14
C ASN A 396 36.53 -5.08 -8.39
N GLU A 397 36.93 -4.85 -7.13
CA GLU A 397 37.73 -5.72 -6.24
C GLU A 397 39.20 -5.90 -6.67
N SER A 398 39.48 -5.98 -7.97
CA SER A 398 40.85 -6.15 -8.49
C SER A 398 41.62 -4.84 -8.63
N ASN A 399 40.90 -3.77 -8.98
CA ASN A 399 41.39 -2.41 -9.08
C ASN A 399 40.57 -1.52 -8.13
N VAL A 400 41.26 -0.59 -7.47
CA VAL A 400 40.64 0.41 -6.60
C VAL A 400 41.19 1.77 -7.02
N SER A 401 40.32 2.66 -7.48
CA SER A 401 40.64 4.08 -7.62
C SER A 401 40.14 4.81 -6.39
N GLU A 402 40.96 5.67 -5.81
CA GLU A 402 40.58 6.58 -4.73
C GLU A 402 40.28 7.98 -5.31
N GLY A 403 39.41 8.71 -4.63
CA GLY A 403 39.00 10.06 -4.98
C GLY A 403 38.44 10.83 -3.79
N THR A 404 37.95 12.02 -4.08
CA THR A 404 37.26 12.90 -3.12
C THR A 404 35.82 13.10 -3.52
N TRP A 405 34.93 13.22 -2.54
CA TRP A 405 33.53 13.55 -2.77
C TRP A 405 33.02 14.63 -1.81
N ALA A 406 32.02 15.37 -2.25
CA ALA A 406 31.29 16.33 -1.43
C ALA A 406 29.84 16.45 -1.89
N ILE A 407 28.93 16.69 -0.94
CA ILE A 407 27.54 17.05 -1.22
C ILE A 407 27.35 18.54 -0.98
N THR A 408 26.82 19.22 -1.99
CA THR A 408 26.44 20.65 -1.94
C THR A 408 25.06 20.85 -2.56
N THR A 409 24.61 22.09 -2.64
CA THR A 409 23.46 22.49 -3.45
C THR A 409 23.88 23.45 -4.57
N ASN A 410 23.18 23.37 -5.70
CA ASN A 410 23.31 24.37 -6.77
C ASN A 410 22.53 25.66 -6.43
N ALA A 411 22.55 26.65 -7.32
CA ALA A 411 21.87 27.93 -7.10
C ALA A 411 20.34 27.84 -6.95
N GLN A 412 19.73 26.75 -7.42
CA GLN A 412 18.29 26.46 -7.30
C GLN A 412 17.97 25.62 -6.05
N GLY A 413 18.99 25.24 -5.27
CA GLY A 413 18.83 24.39 -4.09
C GLY A 413 18.81 22.89 -4.38
N ARG A 414 19.10 22.46 -5.61
CA ARG A 414 19.20 21.04 -6.00
C ARG A 414 20.46 20.41 -5.45
N LEU A 415 20.38 19.19 -4.92
CA LEU A 415 21.53 18.47 -4.41
C LEU A 415 22.51 18.11 -5.53
N VAL A 416 23.80 18.33 -5.26
CA VAL A 416 24.91 18.05 -6.15
C VAL A 416 25.87 17.12 -5.41
N MET A 417 26.18 15.99 -6.02
CA MET A 417 27.28 15.12 -5.62
C MET A 417 28.49 15.43 -6.48
N ALA A 418 29.46 16.15 -5.93
CA ALA A 418 30.73 16.40 -6.59
C ALA A 418 31.67 15.24 -6.32
N ILE A 419 32.10 14.53 -7.38
CA ILE A 419 33.11 13.46 -7.31
C ILE A 419 34.35 13.90 -8.08
N THR A 420 35.53 13.60 -7.53
CA THR A 420 36.80 13.71 -8.24
C THR A 420 37.62 12.46 -7.99
N MET A 421 37.79 11.65 -9.02
CA MET A 421 38.58 10.42 -9.00
C MET A 421 39.95 10.65 -9.63
N GLY A 422 40.98 10.00 -9.08
CA GLY A 422 42.34 10.08 -9.63
C GLY A 422 42.46 9.35 -10.97
N ASP A 423 42.12 8.07 -10.99
CA ASP A 423 42.40 7.17 -12.12
C ASP A 423 41.17 6.90 -13.01
N GLU A 424 39.98 7.41 -12.64
CA GLU A 424 38.75 7.28 -13.45
C GLU A 424 38.06 8.63 -13.66
N PRO A 425 38.54 9.47 -14.60
CA PRO A 425 37.94 10.78 -14.87
C PRO A 425 36.50 10.68 -15.42
N GLY A 426 36.08 9.52 -15.95
CA GLY A 426 34.75 9.29 -16.52
C GLY A 426 33.59 9.38 -15.53
N VAL A 427 33.86 9.55 -14.23
CA VAL A 427 32.84 9.79 -13.20
C VAL A 427 33.10 11.07 -12.38
N SER A 428 34.13 11.84 -12.75
CA SER A 428 34.60 13.01 -12.00
C SER A 428 33.84 14.28 -12.37
N PHE A 429 32.59 14.37 -11.91
CA PHE A 429 31.69 15.47 -12.24
C PHE A 429 30.92 15.99 -11.03
N GLU A 430 30.20 17.10 -11.24
CA GLU A 430 29.19 17.64 -10.32
C GLU A 430 27.83 17.05 -10.71
N TRP A 431 27.54 15.86 -10.17
CA TRP A 431 26.34 15.09 -10.47
C TRP A 431 25.11 15.69 -9.78
N LEU A 432 24.15 16.22 -10.56
CA LEU A 432 22.90 16.75 -10.00
C LEU A 432 21.95 15.60 -9.70
N LEU A 433 21.47 15.51 -8.46
CA LEU A 433 20.53 14.48 -8.04
C LEU A 433 19.20 14.64 -8.79
N SER A 434 18.77 13.61 -9.50
CA SER A 434 17.51 13.58 -10.29
C SER A 434 16.50 12.57 -9.76
N ASP A 435 16.97 11.50 -9.11
CA ASP A 435 16.12 10.50 -8.46
C ASP A 435 16.79 10.03 -7.17
N LEU A 436 16.03 10.05 -6.06
CA LEU A 436 16.47 9.66 -4.73
C LEU A 436 15.53 8.58 -4.20
N LYS A 437 15.83 7.32 -4.51
CA LYS A 437 15.15 6.16 -3.96
C LYS A 437 16.06 5.48 -2.94
N ASP A 438 15.45 4.75 -2.03
CA ASP A 438 16.15 4.04 -0.96
C ASP A 438 17.27 3.13 -1.52
N LYS A 439 16.95 2.33 -2.53
CA LYS A 439 17.89 1.40 -3.17
C LYS A 439 18.48 1.90 -4.49
N ARG A 440 18.11 3.08 -4.98
CA ARG A 440 18.54 3.57 -6.30
C ARG A 440 18.71 5.08 -6.32
N LEU A 441 19.84 5.53 -6.84
CA LEU A 441 20.10 6.95 -7.07
C LEU A 441 20.29 7.19 -8.56
N LYS A 442 19.73 8.29 -9.04
CA LYS A 442 19.97 8.79 -10.39
C LYS A 442 20.48 10.20 -10.34
N PHE A 443 21.52 10.48 -11.11
CA PHE A 443 22.05 11.80 -11.30
C PHE A 443 22.14 12.14 -12.79
N ASN A 444 22.08 13.42 -13.10
CA ASN A 444 22.32 13.95 -14.45
C ASN A 444 23.03 15.31 -14.38
N ILE A 445 23.38 15.87 -15.53
CA ILE A 445 23.85 17.25 -15.65
C ILE A 445 22.89 17.98 -16.59
N GLU A 446 22.43 19.17 -16.20
CA GLU A 446 21.47 19.95 -17.00
C GLU A 446 22.06 20.35 -18.35
N ASP A 447 21.24 20.28 -19.40
CA ASP A 447 21.61 20.59 -20.79
C ASP A 447 22.74 19.72 -21.38
N GLU A 448 23.15 18.66 -20.69
CA GLU A 448 24.14 17.68 -21.15
C GLU A 448 23.55 16.26 -21.09
N HIS A 449 23.87 15.41 -22.07
CA HIS A 449 23.47 14.00 -22.09
C HIS A 449 24.38 13.17 -21.16
N TYR A 450 24.28 13.48 -19.86
CA TYR A 450 25.06 12.88 -18.80
C TYR A 450 24.11 12.22 -17.81
N GLU A 451 24.41 10.97 -17.47
CA GLU A 451 23.58 10.17 -16.57
C GLU A 451 24.46 9.28 -15.70
N LEU A 452 24.10 9.16 -14.42
CA LEU A 452 24.72 8.23 -13.49
C LEU A 452 23.60 7.53 -12.71
N ILE A 453 23.49 6.21 -12.84
CA ILE A 453 22.52 5.38 -12.12
C ILE A 453 23.28 4.43 -11.20
N LEU A 454 22.94 4.47 -9.92
CA LEU A 454 23.56 3.67 -8.87
C LEU A 454 22.51 2.82 -8.15
N GLU A 455 22.83 1.55 -7.92
CA GLU A 455 22.04 0.62 -7.11
C GLU A 455 22.72 0.41 -5.74
N ARG A 456 21.96 0.51 -4.65
CA ARG A 456 22.46 0.35 -3.29
C ARG A 456 22.68 -1.13 -2.98
N VAL A 457 23.89 -1.46 -2.54
CA VAL A 457 24.28 -2.81 -2.14
C VAL A 457 24.96 -2.77 -0.77
N CYS A 458 24.26 -3.29 0.22
CA CYS A 458 24.76 -3.42 1.59
C CYS A 458 25.35 -4.82 1.78
N ASP A 459 26.50 -4.91 2.47
CA ASP A 459 27.19 -6.16 2.80
C ASP A 459 27.35 -7.15 1.63
N ASP A 460 27.50 -6.62 0.39
CA ASP A 460 27.55 -7.39 -0.85
C ASP A 460 26.41 -8.43 -0.97
N ASN A 461 25.22 -8.07 -0.51
CA ASN A 461 24.03 -8.91 -0.45
C ASN A 461 24.24 -10.24 0.30
N ALA A 462 25.14 -10.29 1.29
CA ALA A 462 25.45 -11.51 2.04
C ALA A 462 24.23 -12.14 2.75
N ASP A 463 23.23 -11.32 3.08
CA ASP A 463 22.00 -11.76 3.73
C ASP A 463 20.90 -12.22 2.76
N ASP A 464 21.11 -12.10 1.44
CA ASP A 464 20.17 -12.59 0.42
C ASP A 464 20.49 -14.05 0.07
N GLY A 465 19.61 -14.95 0.49
CA GLY A 465 19.77 -16.40 0.32
C GLY A 465 19.87 -16.83 -1.15
N ASP A 466 19.10 -16.19 -2.04
CA ASP A 466 19.12 -16.51 -3.47
C ASP A 466 20.45 -16.06 -4.09
N VAL A 467 20.90 -14.85 -3.77
CA VAL A 467 22.19 -14.32 -4.25
C VAL A 467 23.34 -15.23 -3.82
N ALA A 468 23.34 -15.68 -2.56
CA ALA A 468 24.36 -16.60 -2.05
C ALA A 468 24.32 -17.97 -2.76
N GLU A 469 23.13 -18.52 -3.01
CA GLU A 469 22.95 -19.77 -3.73
C GLU A 469 23.46 -19.68 -5.18
N ILE A 470 23.07 -18.64 -5.91
CA ILE A 470 23.48 -18.39 -7.29
C ILE A 470 24.99 -18.25 -7.39
N ARG A 471 25.62 -17.46 -6.51
CA ARG A 471 27.07 -17.30 -6.47
C ARG A 471 27.77 -18.66 -6.30
N ASN A 472 27.26 -19.53 -5.44
CA ASN A 472 27.82 -20.87 -5.22
C ASN A 472 27.67 -21.77 -6.46
N ILE A 473 26.55 -21.71 -7.17
CA ILE A 473 26.32 -22.45 -8.41
C ILE A 473 27.32 -22.01 -9.48
N MET A 474 27.44 -20.70 -9.72
CA MET A 474 28.30 -20.15 -10.76
C MET A 474 29.78 -20.45 -10.51
N MET A 475 30.24 -20.40 -9.26
CA MET A 475 31.61 -20.77 -8.90
C MET A 475 31.88 -22.28 -8.95
N GLY A 476 30.86 -23.11 -9.21
CA GLY A 476 30.92 -24.56 -9.16
C GLY A 476 31.55 -25.26 -10.36
N GLY A 477 32.18 -24.53 -11.30
CA GLY A 477 32.83 -25.10 -12.48
C GLY A 477 33.08 -24.09 -13.60
N GLU A 478 33.46 -24.61 -14.76
CA GLU A 478 33.56 -23.85 -16.00
C GLU A 478 32.23 -23.85 -16.75
N TRP A 479 31.90 -22.75 -17.42
CA TRP A 479 30.68 -22.53 -18.17
C TRP A 479 30.98 -22.17 -19.63
N ILE A 480 30.04 -22.46 -20.52
CA ILE A 480 30.05 -22.07 -21.92
C ILE A 480 28.77 -21.30 -22.23
N VAL A 481 28.80 -20.44 -23.24
CA VAL A 481 27.58 -19.83 -23.79
C VAL A 481 26.86 -20.91 -24.61
N ALA A 482 25.69 -21.32 -24.14
CA ALA A 482 24.83 -22.30 -24.83
C ALA A 482 23.87 -21.63 -25.82
N ASN A 483 23.52 -20.36 -25.57
CA ASN A 483 22.75 -19.52 -26.47
C ASN A 483 23.07 -18.05 -26.21
N TYR A 484 23.27 -17.28 -27.26
CA TYR A 484 23.23 -15.83 -27.21
C TYR A 484 22.42 -15.31 -28.39
N SER A 485 21.34 -14.61 -28.08
CA SER A 485 20.48 -13.94 -29.05
C SER A 485 20.48 -12.45 -28.78
N ASP A 486 20.84 -11.66 -29.77
CA ASP A 486 20.84 -10.18 -29.77
C ASP A 486 19.74 -9.70 -30.72
N ASP A 487 18.71 -9.03 -30.21
CA ASP A 487 17.51 -8.60 -30.96
C ASP A 487 16.93 -9.70 -31.88
N GLU A 488 16.68 -10.89 -31.30
CA GLU A 488 16.23 -12.11 -32.00
C GLU A 488 17.21 -12.71 -33.04
N VAL A 489 18.44 -12.21 -33.14
CA VAL A 489 19.52 -12.76 -33.98
C VAL A 489 20.42 -13.68 -33.16
N ASP A 490 20.50 -14.95 -33.57
CA ASP A 490 21.38 -15.93 -32.94
C ASP A 490 22.85 -15.67 -33.30
N GLU A 491 23.62 -15.24 -32.31
CA GLU A 491 25.04 -14.91 -32.40
C GLU A 491 25.88 -15.90 -31.55
N THR A 492 25.30 -17.04 -31.15
CA THR A 492 25.92 -18.05 -30.27
C THR A 492 27.28 -18.54 -30.77
N GLU A 493 27.43 -18.75 -32.08
CA GLU A 493 28.67 -19.26 -32.69
C GLU A 493 29.89 -18.35 -32.41
N ASN A 494 29.68 -17.05 -32.13
CA ASN A 494 30.76 -16.13 -31.79
C ASN A 494 31.45 -16.48 -30.47
N TYR A 495 30.74 -17.18 -29.57
CA TYR A 495 31.20 -17.49 -28.22
C TYR A 495 31.63 -18.96 -28.04
N ASP A 496 31.48 -19.81 -29.07
CA ASP A 496 31.94 -21.22 -29.10
C ASP A 496 33.38 -21.43 -28.61
N PRO A 497 34.36 -20.54 -28.92
CA PRO A 497 35.74 -20.73 -28.47
C PRO A 497 35.93 -20.48 -26.97
N TYR A 498 34.99 -19.83 -26.30
CA TYR A 498 35.18 -19.31 -24.95
C TYR A 498 34.74 -20.28 -23.87
N THR A 499 35.46 -20.25 -22.76
CA THR A 499 35.08 -20.89 -21.51
C THR A 499 35.19 -19.88 -20.38
N PHE A 500 34.15 -19.81 -19.54
CA PHE A 500 33.97 -18.82 -18.50
C PHE A 500 34.12 -19.47 -17.12
N ALA A 501 34.95 -18.88 -16.27
CA ALA A 501 35.13 -19.29 -14.88
C ALA A 501 34.78 -18.12 -13.96
N PHE A 502 33.75 -18.32 -13.13
CA PHE A 502 33.30 -17.35 -12.12
C PHE A 502 33.98 -17.66 -10.79
N GLN A 503 34.53 -16.65 -10.14
CA GLN A 503 35.37 -16.81 -8.95
C GLN A 503 35.00 -15.82 -7.85
N ALA A 504 35.40 -16.11 -6.61
CA ALA A 504 35.21 -15.21 -5.49
C ALA A 504 35.89 -13.85 -5.70
N GLY A 505 35.41 -12.82 -5.00
CA GLY A 505 35.91 -11.44 -5.18
C GLY A 505 35.50 -10.84 -6.53
N LEU A 506 34.31 -11.21 -7.02
CA LEU A 506 33.69 -10.72 -8.26
C LEU A 506 34.52 -10.96 -9.54
N LEU A 507 35.52 -11.84 -9.49
CA LEU A 507 36.41 -12.10 -10.62
C LEU A 507 35.79 -13.09 -11.61
N LEU A 508 35.74 -12.69 -12.88
CA LEU A 508 35.36 -13.53 -14.01
C LEU A 508 36.57 -13.71 -14.93
N GLN A 509 36.76 -14.92 -15.45
CA GLN A 509 37.80 -15.22 -16.41
C GLN A 509 37.22 -15.94 -17.63
N ALA A 510 37.31 -15.33 -18.80
CA ALA A 510 37.03 -15.99 -20.08
C ALA A 510 38.35 -16.45 -20.73
N THR A 511 38.38 -17.65 -21.31
CA THR A 511 39.57 -18.24 -21.96
C THR A 511 39.22 -18.94 -23.25
N THR A 512 40.18 -19.02 -24.18
CA THR A 512 40.02 -19.72 -25.48
C THR A 512 40.94 -20.96 -25.55
N GLY A 513 40.68 -21.98 -24.73
CA GLY A 513 41.47 -23.24 -24.71
C GLY A 513 42.80 -23.18 -23.95
N GLU A 514 43.70 -24.16 -24.14
CA GLU A 514 44.91 -24.38 -23.31
C GLU A 514 46.08 -23.38 -23.54
N ALA A 515 45.92 -22.37 -24.41
CA ALA A 515 46.92 -21.30 -24.54
C ALA A 515 46.24 -19.96 -24.86
N GLU A 516 46.53 -18.96 -24.02
CA GLU A 516 46.25 -17.52 -24.13
C GLU A 516 45.72 -17.03 -25.49
N PRO A 517 44.66 -16.20 -25.51
CA PRO A 517 44.40 -15.17 -24.47
C PRO A 517 43.38 -15.53 -23.38
N SER A 518 43.67 -15.06 -22.17
CA SER A 518 42.80 -14.98 -21.00
C SER A 518 42.24 -13.56 -20.84
N TYR A 519 40.91 -13.42 -20.80
CA TYR A 519 40.20 -12.14 -20.68
C TYR A 519 39.55 -11.99 -19.29
N PRO A 520 40.13 -11.17 -18.39
CA PRO A 520 39.53 -10.94 -17.08
C PRO A 520 38.30 -10.04 -17.23
N GLY A 521 37.34 -10.25 -16.34
CA GLY A 521 36.12 -9.47 -16.23
C GLY A 521 35.64 -9.40 -14.79
N LEU A 522 34.54 -8.68 -14.61
CA LEU A 522 33.78 -8.58 -13.38
C LEU A 522 32.47 -9.35 -13.56
N TRP A 523 32.07 -10.09 -12.52
CA TRP A 523 30.70 -10.58 -12.40
C TRP A 523 30.15 -10.21 -11.04
N ARG A 524 28.86 -9.87 -10.98
CA ARG A 524 28.19 -9.55 -9.70
C ARG A 524 26.74 -9.99 -9.77
N ILE A 525 26.26 -10.59 -8.68
CA ILE A 525 24.84 -10.88 -8.47
C ILE A 525 24.32 -9.94 -7.40
N ILE A 526 23.25 -9.20 -7.71
CA ILE A 526 22.54 -8.37 -6.75
C ILE A 526 21.03 -8.59 -6.90
N ARG A 527 20.29 -8.23 -5.87
CA ARG A 527 18.88 -7.92 -6.00
C ARG A 527 18.73 -6.40 -6.09
N ASP A 528 18.22 -5.91 -7.22
CA ASP A 528 18.16 -4.49 -7.49
C ASP A 528 17.04 -3.76 -6.71
N SER A 529 16.91 -2.47 -6.96
CA SER A 529 15.86 -1.64 -6.37
C SER A 529 14.43 -2.04 -6.74
N GLU A 530 14.23 -2.80 -7.82
CA GLU A 530 12.94 -3.33 -8.27
C GLU A 530 12.65 -4.72 -7.69
N GLY A 531 13.59 -5.29 -6.92
CA GLY A 531 13.46 -6.61 -6.32
C GLY A 531 13.85 -7.76 -7.24
N GLU A 532 14.36 -7.45 -8.44
CA GLU A 532 14.78 -8.42 -9.44
C GLU A 532 16.21 -8.90 -9.17
N LEU A 533 16.46 -10.18 -9.43
CA LEU A 533 17.82 -10.72 -9.42
C LEU A 533 18.53 -10.33 -10.72
N LYS A 534 19.63 -9.60 -10.58
CA LYS A 534 20.47 -9.10 -11.69
C LYS A 534 21.83 -9.78 -11.67
N PHE A 535 22.31 -10.11 -12.87
CA PHE A 535 23.60 -10.71 -13.16
C PHE A 535 24.41 -9.72 -13.98
N TYR A 536 25.27 -8.95 -13.31
CA TYR A 536 26.19 -8.04 -13.96
C TYR A 536 27.33 -8.84 -14.57
N LEU A 537 27.54 -8.68 -15.88
CA LEU A 537 28.72 -9.13 -16.61
C LEU A 537 29.45 -7.90 -17.14
N ASN A 538 30.78 -7.85 -17.00
CA ASN A 538 31.56 -6.75 -17.55
C ASN A 538 32.96 -7.25 -17.94
N PHE A 539 33.29 -7.18 -19.22
CA PHE A 539 34.62 -7.54 -19.77
C PHE A 539 35.51 -6.34 -20.12
N GLY A 540 35.15 -5.16 -19.61
CA GLY A 540 35.89 -3.91 -19.75
C GLY A 540 35.93 -3.44 -21.20
N LEU A 541 37.15 -3.29 -21.73
CA LEU A 541 37.38 -2.85 -23.12
C LEU A 541 37.64 -4.04 -24.07
N THR A 542 37.26 -5.25 -23.68
CA THR A 542 37.47 -6.46 -24.50
C THR A 542 36.40 -6.52 -25.60
N GLU A 543 36.71 -5.96 -26.78
CA GLU A 543 35.76 -5.86 -27.91
C GLU A 543 35.06 -7.19 -28.26
N SER A 544 35.74 -8.33 -28.19
CA SER A 544 35.16 -9.64 -28.53
C SER A 544 34.13 -10.18 -27.53
N LEU A 545 34.01 -9.55 -26.37
CA LEU A 545 33.08 -9.93 -25.30
C LEU A 545 32.23 -8.72 -24.85
N ALA A 546 32.28 -7.61 -25.59
CA ALA A 546 31.59 -6.39 -25.25
C ALA A 546 30.07 -6.62 -25.19
N ASP A 547 29.52 -7.33 -26.17
CA ASP A 547 28.07 -7.59 -26.28
C ASP A 547 27.51 -8.50 -25.15
N LEU A 548 28.38 -9.15 -24.37
CA LEU A 548 27.96 -9.88 -23.16
C LEU A 548 27.94 -9.00 -21.90
N SER A 549 28.51 -7.80 -21.96
CA SER A 549 28.68 -6.92 -20.81
C SER A 549 27.40 -6.14 -20.55
N ASP A 550 26.59 -6.61 -19.60
CA ASP A 550 25.29 -6.03 -19.29
C ASP A 550 24.83 -6.35 -17.84
N ASP A 551 23.79 -5.68 -17.34
CA ASP A 551 23.11 -5.96 -16.07
C ASP A 551 21.89 -6.89 -16.24
N TRP A 552 22.16 -8.05 -16.82
CA TRP A 552 21.16 -9.06 -17.18
C TRP A 552 20.17 -9.40 -16.05
N LYS A 553 18.89 -9.51 -16.38
CA LYS A 553 17.89 -10.13 -15.49
C LYS A 553 18.05 -11.65 -15.47
N ILE A 554 18.06 -12.24 -14.27
CA ILE A 554 18.03 -13.70 -14.12
C ILE A 554 16.60 -14.20 -14.34
N VAL A 555 16.41 -15.00 -15.38
CA VAL A 555 15.11 -15.62 -15.71
C VAL A 555 14.94 -16.94 -14.97
N SER A 556 15.97 -17.79 -15.03
CA SER A 556 15.98 -19.07 -14.33
C SER A 556 17.41 -19.54 -14.08
N ILE A 557 17.59 -20.32 -13.03
CA ILE A 557 18.87 -20.95 -12.72
C ILE A 557 18.64 -22.33 -12.08
N ASP A 558 19.45 -23.29 -12.49
CA ASP A 558 19.60 -24.59 -11.85
C ASP A 558 21.09 -24.97 -11.72
N ALA A 559 21.41 -26.24 -11.46
CA ALA A 559 22.77 -26.65 -11.13
C ALA A 559 23.75 -26.60 -12.31
N ASP A 560 23.24 -26.62 -13.54
CA ASP A 560 23.99 -26.77 -14.78
C ASP A 560 23.58 -25.80 -15.89
N ARG A 561 22.56 -24.97 -15.66
CA ARG A 561 22.06 -23.97 -16.62
C ARG A 561 21.65 -22.67 -15.93
N LEU A 562 22.01 -21.55 -16.56
CA LEU A 562 21.59 -20.20 -16.20
C LEU A 562 21.00 -19.52 -17.44
N GLU A 563 19.81 -18.96 -17.31
CA GLU A 563 19.14 -18.19 -18.36
C GLU A 563 18.97 -16.73 -17.92
N LEU A 564 19.48 -15.84 -18.76
CA LEU A 564 19.56 -14.41 -18.57
C LEU A 564 18.81 -13.70 -19.70
N LYS A 565 18.28 -12.52 -19.39
CA LYS A 565 17.56 -11.69 -20.34
C LYS A 565 17.84 -10.21 -20.09
N ASP A 566 18.01 -9.45 -21.15
CA ASP A 566 17.92 -7.99 -21.11
C ASP A 566 16.76 -7.49 -21.99
N ILE A 567 16.17 -6.35 -21.60
CA ILE A 567 15.18 -5.65 -22.42
C ILE A 567 15.61 -4.19 -22.49
N SER A 568 16.07 -3.82 -23.68
CA SER A 568 16.46 -2.46 -23.99
C SER A 568 15.27 -1.50 -24.03
N SER A 569 15.56 -0.21 -23.90
CA SER A 569 14.54 0.86 -23.85
C SER A 569 13.67 0.97 -25.11
N ASP A 570 14.13 0.47 -26.25
CA ASP A 570 13.39 0.42 -27.51
C ASP A 570 12.54 -0.87 -27.66
N GLY A 571 12.58 -1.75 -26.66
CA GLY A 571 11.85 -3.01 -26.62
C GLY A 571 12.57 -4.18 -27.30
N SER A 572 13.80 -3.99 -27.80
CA SER A 572 14.66 -5.09 -28.21
C SER A 572 15.00 -5.97 -27.02
N MET A 573 15.27 -7.25 -27.29
CA MET A 573 15.37 -8.29 -26.28
C MET A 573 16.56 -9.18 -26.56
N ASP A 574 17.42 -9.28 -25.56
CA ASP A 574 18.59 -10.13 -25.62
C ASP A 574 18.42 -11.30 -24.66
N ILE A 575 18.91 -12.47 -25.07
CA ILE A 575 18.86 -13.71 -24.29
C ILE A 575 20.25 -14.31 -24.24
N LEU A 576 20.76 -14.51 -23.03
CA LEU A 576 22.04 -15.17 -22.78
C LEU A 576 21.83 -16.42 -21.92
N VAL A 577 22.33 -17.57 -22.38
CA VAL A 577 22.24 -18.83 -21.64
C VAL A 577 23.65 -19.36 -21.42
N PHE A 578 23.99 -19.63 -20.17
CA PHE A 578 25.18 -20.39 -19.82
C PHE A 578 24.81 -21.83 -19.49
N GLU A 579 25.63 -22.78 -19.96
CA GLU A 579 25.59 -24.17 -19.52
C GLU A 579 26.95 -24.61 -19.00
N LYS A 580 26.93 -25.52 -18.04
CA LYS A 580 28.14 -26.06 -17.43
C LYS A 580 28.88 -26.97 -18.42
N LYS A 581 30.20 -26.78 -18.51
CA LYS A 581 31.08 -27.46 -19.46
C LYS A 581 31.35 -28.94 -19.15
#